data_AF-A0A1W1V549-F1
#
_entry.id   AF-A0A1W1V549-F1
#
_cell.length_a   1.000
_cell.length_b   1.000
_cell.length_c   1.000
_cell.angle_alpha   90.00
_cell.angle_beta   90.00
_cell.angle_gamma   90.00
#
_symmetry.space_group_name_H-M   'P 1'
#
loop_
_entity.id
_entity.type
_entity.pdbx_description
1 polymer ?
#
loop_
_entity_poly.entity_id
_entity_poly.type
_entity_poly.pdbx_seq_one_letter_code
_entity_poly.pdbx_strand_id
1 'polypeptide(L)'
;MAGEILEKLSQDEKARAIYQQRRKWYLDKVSSEKYFLSKGREEGIKEGIKEGIKEGIKEGIKEGIKEGELKGKRDIAKKLISLGIEIDKIEEATKLSRAEIEEIANE
;
A
#
# COMPACT_ATOMS: atom_id res chain seq x y z
N MET A 1 -54.03 -46.16 -19.92
CA MET A 1 -53.41 -45.50 -21.09
C MET A 1 -53.22 -43.99 -20.94
N ALA A 2 -54.25 -43.13 -20.96
CA ALA A 2 -54.01 -41.66 -20.91
C ALA A 2 -53.35 -41.16 -19.61
N GLY A 3 -53.77 -41.69 -18.44
CA GLY A 3 -53.18 -41.32 -17.14
C GLY A 3 -51.72 -41.76 -16.96
N GLU A 4 -51.37 -42.95 -17.42
CA GLU A 4 -49.99 -43.48 -17.33
C GLU A 4 -49.01 -42.71 -18.22
N ILE A 5 -49.48 -42.24 -19.38
CA ILE A 5 -48.69 -41.37 -20.29
C ILE A 5 -48.46 -40.01 -19.61
N LEU A 6 -49.50 -39.45 -18.98
CA LEU A 6 -49.41 -38.17 -18.26
C LEU A 6 -48.47 -38.26 -17.05
N GLU A 7 -48.49 -39.39 -16.33
CA GLU A 7 -47.63 -39.63 -15.19
C GLU A 7 -46.15 -39.77 -15.61
N LYS A 8 -45.85 -40.49 -16.70
CA LYS A 8 -44.49 -40.55 -17.26
C LYS A 8 -44.00 -39.19 -17.76
N LEU A 9 -44.85 -38.42 -18.45
CA LEU A 9 -44.52 -37.05 -18.88
C LEU A 9 -44.30 -36.12 -17.68
N SER A 10 -45.13 -36.22 -16.64
CA SER A 10 -44.97 -35.45 -15.40
C SER A 10 -43.71 -35.84 -14.64
N GLN A 11 -43.31 -37.12 -14.67
CA GLN A 11 -42.04 -37.56 -14.10
C GLN A 11 -40.85 -36.98 -14.87
N ASP A 12 -40.91 -36.87 -16.20
CA ASP A 12 -39.88 -36.20 -17.01
C ASP A 12 -39.82 -34.68 -16.71
N GLU A 13 -40.98 -34.03 -16.59
CA GLU A 13 -41.07 -32.60 -16.24
C GLU A 13 -40.55 -32.33 -14.81
N LYS A 14 -40.94 -33.16 -13.83
CA LYS A 14 -40.42 -33.08 -12.45
C LYS A 14 -38.92 -33.34 -12.40
N ALA A 15 -38.42 -34.35 -13.13
CA ALA A 15 -37.00 -34.63 -13.21
C ALA A 15 -36.24 -33.46 -13.84
N ARG A 16 -36.79 -32.86 -14.89
CA ARG A 16 -36.24 -31.66 -15.54
C ARG A 16 -36.24 -30.45 -14.60
N ALA A 17 -37.30 -30.24 -13.83
CA ALA A 17 -37.38 -29.18 -12.83
C ALA A 17 -36.36 -29.38 -11.69
N ILE A 18 -36.20 -30.61 -11.19
CA ILE A 18 -35.17 -30.94 -10.19
C ILE A 18 -33.76 -30.70 -10.75
N TYR A 19 -33.50 -31.14 -11.98
CA TYR A 19 -32.23 -30.90 -12.66
C TYR A 19 -31.95 -29.41 -12.83
N GLN A 20 -32.93 -28.63 -13.28
CA GLN A 20 -32.80 -27.17 -13.44
C GLN A 20 -32.56 -26.47 -12.11
N GLN A 21 -33.26 -26.85 -11.04
CA GLN A 21 -33.03 -26.30 -9.70
C GLN A 21 -31.63 -26.61 -9.18
N ARG A 22 -31.14 -27.85 -9.35
CA ARG A 22 -29.77 -28.23 -8.98
C ARG A 22 -28.74 -27.45 -9.79
N ARG A 23 -28.98 -27.29 -11.10
CA ARG A 23 -28.12 -26.48 -11.98
C ARG A 23 -28.12 -25.01 -11.57
N LYS A 24 -29.28 -24.46 -11.24
CA LYS A 24 -29.41 -23.07 -10.75
C LYS A 24 -28.63 -22.88 -9.46
N TRP A 25 -28.82 -23.74 -8.46
CA TRP A 25 -28.08 -23.66 -7.19
C TRP A 25 -26.56 -23.74 -7.41
N TYR A 26 -26.11 -24.63 -8.30
CA TYR A 26 -24.70 -24.72 -8.64
C TYR A 26 -24.16 -23.44 -9.28
N LEU A 27 -24.90 -22.84 -10.22
CA LEU A 27 -24.52 -21.59 -10.86
C LEU A 27 -24.51 -20.42 -9.87
N ASP A 28 -25.50 -20.33 -8.99
CA ASP A 28 -25.57 -19.30 -7.95
C ASP A 28 -24.38 -19.42 -7.00
N LYS A 29 -24.02 -20.65 -6.58
CA LYS A 29 -22.85 -20.92 -5.76
C LYS A 29 -21.55 -20.51 -6.46
N VAL A 30 -21.33 -20.93 -7.70
CA VAL A 30 -20.13 -20.59 -8.47
C VAL A 30 -20.02 -19.08 -8.69
N SER A 31 -21.14 -18.42 -8.99
CA SER A 31 -21.21 -16.97 -9.14
C SER A 31 -20.83 -16.26 -7.85
N SER A 32 -21.37 -16.73 -6.72
CA SER A 32 -21.07 -16.18 -5.40
C SER A 32 -19.61 -16.36 -5.02
N GLU A 33 -19.03 -17.54 -5.23
CA GLU A 33 -17.61 -17.81 -4.96
C GLU A 33 -16.71 -16.91 -5.80
N LYS A 34 -17.01 -16.76 -7.10
CA LYS A 34 -16.28 -15.88 -8.00
C LYS A 34 -16.38 -14.42 -7.56
N TYR A 35 -17.56 -13.98 -7.13
CA TYR A 35 -17.77 -12.63 -6.61
C TYR A 35 -16.92 -12.36 -5.37
N PHE A 36 -16.95 -13.25 -4.37
CA PHE A 36 -16.16 -13.09 -3.15
C PHE A 36 -14.65 -13.12 -3.43
N LEU A 37 -14.18 -14.01 -4.30
CA LEU A 37 -12.77 -14.04 -4.70
C LEU A 37 -12.35 -12.73 -5.39
N SER A 38 -13.19 -12.22 -6.30
CA SER A 38 -12.93 -10.95 -6.97
C SER A 38 -12.91 -9.79 -5.97
N LYS A 39 -13.85 -9.77 -5.03
CA LYS A 39 -13.97 -8.72 -4.03
C LYS A 39 -12.79 -8.73 -3.06
N GLY A 40 -12.42 -9.91 -2.54
CA GLY A 40 -11.26 -10.05 -1.66
C GLY A 40 -9.95 -9.67 -2.34
N ARG A 41 -9.79 -9.98 -3.65
CA ARG A 41 -8.63 -9.53 -4.42
C ARG A 41 -8.60 -8.02 -4.60
N GLU A 42 -9.75 -7.40 -4.93
CA GLU A 42 -9.86 -5.95 -5.08
C GLU A 42 -9.53 -5.23 -3.75
N GLU A 43 -10.09 -5.72 -2.64
CA GLU A 43 -9.86 -5.17 -1.30
C GLU A 43 -8.40 -5.33 -0.87
N GLY A 44 -7.82 -6.51 -1.05
CA GLY A 44 -6.40 -6.75 -0.73
C GLY A 44 -5.45 -5.87 -1.53
N ILE A 45 -5.71 -5.64 -2.82
CA ILE A 45 -4.93 -4.69 -3.63
C ILE A 45 -5.10 -3.26 -3.11
N LYS A 46 -6.33 -2.85 -2.81
CA LYS A 46 -6.62 -1.50 -2.33
C LYS A 46 -5.97 -1.22 -0.98
N GLU A 47 -6.03 -2.18 -0.05
CA GLU A 47 -5.38 -2.08 1.26
C GLU A 47 -3.86 -2.06 1.12
N GLY A 48 -3.28 -2.97 0.34
CA GLY A 48 -1.84 -3.02 0.12
C GLY A 48 -1.28 -1.72 -0.50
N ILE A 49 -1.98 -1.13 -1.48
CA ILE A 49 -1.58 0.16 -2.05
C ILE A 49 -1.69 1.28 -1.00
N LYS A 50 -2.78 1.30 -0.22
CA LYS A 50 -3.00 2.34 0.79
C LYS A 50 -1.93 2.29 1.88
N GLU A 51 -1.60 1.10 2.37
CA GLU A 51 -0.56 0.91 3.37
C GLU A 51 0.82 1.26 2.82
N GLY A 52 1.18 0.75 1.63
CA GLY A 52 2.46 1.05 0.99
C GLY A 52 2.69 2.54 0.74
N ILE A 53 1.66 3.27 0.29
CA ILE A 53 1.75 4.74 0.12
C ILE A 53 1.94 5.43 1.46
N LYS A 54 1.18 5.02 2.50
CA LYS A 54 1.25 5.65 3.82
C LYS A 54 2.63 5.46 4.46
N GLU A 55 3.19 4.26 4.37
CA GLU A 55 4.52 3.96 4.89
C GLU A 55 5.60 4.69 4.09
N GLY A 56 5.55 4.62 2.76
CA GLY A 56 6.52 5.31 1.90
C GLY A 56 6.55 6.83 2.10
N ILE A 57 5.38 7.47 2.24
CA ILE A 57 5.32 8.92 2.55
C ILE A 57 5.92 9.21 3.93
N LYS A 58 5.59 8.40 4.93
CA LYS A 58 6.08 8.61 6.31
C LYS A 58 7.61 8.48 6.38
N GLU A 59 8.17 7.46 5.74
CA GLU A 59 9.62 7.27 5.69
C GLU A 59 10.30 8.36 4.88
N GLY A 60 9.77 8.68 3.69
CA GLY A 60 10.33 9.73 2.83
C GLY A 60 10.32 11.11 3.49
N ILE A 61 9.26 11.48 4.21
CA ILE A 61 9.21 12.75 4.96
C ILE A 61 10.25 12.74 6.08
N LYS A 62 10.37 11.64 6.84
CA LYS A 62 11.31 11.56 7.95
C LYS A 62 12.76 11.66 7.47
N GLU A 63 13.09 10.95 6.40
CA GLU A 63 14.42 11.00 5.80
C GLU A 63 14.71 12.39 5.20
N GLY A 64 13.76 12.94 4.44
CA GLY A 64 13.89 14.27 3.84
C GLY A 64 14.07 15.40 4.86
N ILE A 65 13.36 15.37 6.00
CA ILE A 65 13.55 16.33 7.08
C ILE A 65 14.97 16.20 7.67
N LYS A 66 15.41 14.98 7.97
CA LYS A 66 16.73 14.74 8.56
C LYS A 66 17.86 15.19 7.62
N GLU A 67 17.75 14.87 6.33
CA GLU A 67 18.72 15.29 5.32
C GLU A 67 18.70 16.80 5.12
N GLY A 68 17.50 17.41 5.10
CA GLY A 68 17.33 18.86 4.99
C GLY A 68 17.91 19.63 6.18
N GLU A 69 17.69 19.15 7.41
CA GLU A 69 18.28 19.74 8.62
C GLU A 69 19.81 19.65 8.58
N LEU A 70 20.36 18.51 8.18
CA LEU A 70 21.81 18.34 8.09
C LEU A 70 22.42 19.22 7.00
N LYS A 71 21.80 19.29 5.81
CA LYS A 71 22.18 20.23 4.74
C LYS A 71 22.13 21.68 5.22
N GLY A 72 21.05 22.08 5.89
CA GLY A 72 20.91 23.43 6.44
C GLY A 72 22.00 23.78 7.46
N LYS A 73 22.34 22.85 8.37
CA LYS A 73 23.46 23.02 9.31
C LYS A 73 24.80 23.18 8.57
N ARG A 74 25.05 22.36 7.56
CA ARG A 74 26.28 22.43 6.73
C ARG A 74 26.35 23.77 5.97
N ASP A 75 25.27 24.23 5.38
CA ASP A 75 25.21 25.51 4.67
C ASP A 75 25.47 26.71 5.59
N ILE A 76 24.94 26.66 6.81
CA ILE A 76 25.23 27.68 7.84
C ILE A 76 26.71 27.61 8.21
N ALA A 77 27.27 26.42 8.48
CA ALA A 77 28.69 26.27 8.80
C ALA A 77 29.59 26.84 7.68
N LYS A 78 29.31 26.53 6.41
CA LYS A 78 30.02 27.09 5.25
C LYS A 78 30.04 28.62 5.25
N LYS A 79 28.88 29.24 5.49
CA LYS A 79 28.77 30.70 5.57
C LYS A 79 29.58 31.26 6.74
N LEU A 80 29.51 30.65 7.92
CA LEU A 80 30.25 31.12 9.10
C LEU A 80 31.77 30.99 8.91
N ILE A 81 32.24 29.92 8.28
CA ILE A 81 33.65 29.73 7.91
C ILE A 81 34.09 30.84 6.94
N SER A 82 33.28 31.15 5.92
CA SER A 82 33.58 32.21 4.94
C SER A 82 33.67 33.61 5.56
N LEU A 83 33.01 33.81 6.71
CA LEU A 83 33.03 35.05 7.48
C LEU A 83 34.22 35.09 8.47
N GLY A 84 35.05 34.06 8.52
CA GLY A 84 36.22 33.98 9.40
C GLY A 84 35.87 33.74 10.87
N ILE A 85 34.71 33.13 11.15
CA ILE A 85 34.30 32.81 12.52
C ILE A 85 35.10 31.59 13.03
N GLU A 86 35.48 31.62 14.30
CA GLU A 86 36.23 30.54 14.96
C GLU A 86 35.41 29.24 15.04
N ILE A 87 36.08 28.11 14.84
CA ILE A 87 35.48 26.76 14.79
C ILE A 87 34.63 26.48 16.05
N ASP A 88 35.11 26.86 17.23
CA ASP A 88 34.41 26.61 18.51
C ASP A 88 33.03 27.30 18.56
N LYS A 89 32.90 28.51 17.96
CA LYS A 89 31.61 29.24 17.88
C LYS A 89 30.70 28.64 16.81
N ILE A 90 31.26 28.07 15.75
CA ILE A 90 30.51 27.37 14.69
C ILE A 90 29.94 26.06 15.22
N GLU A 91 30.71 25.33 16.03
CA GLU A 91 30.27 24.13 16.74
C GLU A 91 29.08 24.43 17.66
N GLU A 92 29.17 25.50 18.46
CA GLU A 92 28.07 25.94 19.33
C GLU A 92 26.80 26.31 18.53
N ALA A 93 26.94 27.04 17.42
CA ALA A 93 25.81 27.54 16.62
C ALA A 93 25.12 26.45 15.78
N THR A 94 25.89 25.51 15.21
CA THR A 94 25.39 24.51 14.25
C THR A 94 25.17 23.14 14.87
N LYS A 95 25.75 22.89 16.06
CA LYS A 95 25.81 21.58 16.72
C LYS A 95 26.41 20.48 15.84
N LEU A 96 27.27 20.86 14.91
CA LEU A 96 28.11 19.93 14.15
C LEU A 96 29.37 19.66 14.94
N SER A 97 29.92 18.46 14.80
CA SER A 97 31.20 18.12 15.42
C SER A 97 32.34 18.90 14.76
N ARG A 98 33.41 19.15 15.52
CA ARG A 98 34.64 19.76 14.99
C ARG A 98 35.16 19.08 13.72
N ALA A 99 35.11 17.75 13.66
CA ALA A 99 35.55 16.98 12.50
C ALA A 99 34.69 17.27 11.25
N GLU A 100 33.36 17.40 11.39
CA GLU A 100 32.47 17.77 10.29
C GLU A 100 32.71 19.21 9.83
N ILE A 101 33.01 20.14 10.75
CA ILE A 101 33.31 21.53 10.40
C ILE A 101 34.65 21.62 9.66
N GLU A 102 35.65 20.86 10.08
CA GLU A 102 36.95 20.77 9.41
C GLU A 102 36.82 20.09 8.03
N GLU A 103 35.97 19.07 7.88
CA GLU A 103 35.64 18.47 6.57
C GLU A 103 35.04 19.53 5.64
N ILE A 104 34.07 20.31 6.13
CA ILE A 104 33.41 21.39 5.37
C ILE A 104 34.39 22.51 5.00
N ALA A 105 35.37 22.80 5.85
CA ALA A 105 36.39 23.82 5.58
C ALA A 105 37.42 23.37 4.54
N ASN A 106 37.59 22.06 4.35
CA ASN A 106 38.51 21.44 3.41
C ASN A 106 37.85 21.02 2.08
N GLU A 107 36.51 21.08 1.98
CA GLU A 107 35.74 21.01 0.73
C GLU A 107 35.94 22.25 -0.15
#